data_AF-A0A914Z4A5-F1
#
_entry.id   AF-A0A914Z4A5-F1
#
_cell.length_a   1.000
_cell.length_b   1.000
_cell.length_c   1.000
_cell.angle_alpha   90.00
_cell.angle_beta   90.00
_cell.angle_gamma   90.00
#
_symmetry.space_group_name_H-M   'P 1'
#
loop_
_entity.id
_entity.type
_entity.pdbx_description
1 polymer ?
#
loop_
_entity_poly.entity_id
_entity_poly.type
_entity_poly.pdbx_seq_one_letter_code
_entity_poly.pdbx_strand_id
1 'polypeptide(L)'
;MKNTWLRYLNFLLPFFVITTFIQLSVAQECKFPESEIEPFFFDIKADLPPDSVIVDTAVDPPDAQLRLVNVRSNNLPEIDYTEKFDIEQRARGQFMVLSRGTLQLPRYPSSFNETYLYMTVLCNNQAYPLITVRVRNFNSFSPKFYNEPYEVVLPGV
;
A
#
# COMPACT_ATOMS: atom_id res chain seq x y z
N MET A 1 62.02 -47.39 21.24
CA MET A 1 60.91 -46.59 21.80
C MET A 1 60.78 -45.32 20.97
N LYS A 2 59.83 -45.28 20.02
CA LYS A 2 59.65 -44.16 19.07
C LYS A 2 58.32 -43.48 19.37
N ASN A 3 58.38 -42.18 19.64
CA ASN A 3 57.25 -41.29 19.90
C ASN A 3 56.30 -41.25 18.70
N THR A 4 55.08 -41.78 18.86
CA THR A 4 54.04 -41.85 17.81
C THR A 4 52.78 -41.05 18.14
N TRP A 5 52.86 -40.03 19.00
CA TRP A 5 51.69 -39.26 19.45
C TRP A 5 51.48 -37.91 18.73
N LEU A 6 52.41 -37.47 17.87
CA LEU A 6 52.39 -36.13 17.27
C LEU A 6 51.79 -36.03 15.86
N ARG A 7 51.25 -37.12 15.29
CA ARG A 7 50.79 -37.14 13.89
C ARG A 7 49.28 -36.95 13.66
N TYR A 8 48.45 -36.97 14.71
CA TYR A 8 47.00 -36.87 14.56
C TYR A 8 46.41 -35.48 14.85
N LEU A 9 47.22 -34.49 15.24
CA LEU A 9 46.72 -33.16 15.58
C LEU A 9 46.62 -32.19 14.37
N ASN A 10 46.94 -32.64 13.16
CA ASN A 10 47.05 -31.78 11.98
C ASN A 10 46.08 -32.14 10.83
N PHE A 11 45.04 -32.93 11.10
CA PHE A 11 44.06 -33.35 10.08
C PHE A 11 42.62 -32.93 10.37
N LEU A 12 42.40 -31.98 11.28
CA LEU A 12 41.08 -31.42 11.59
C LEU A 12 41.02 -29.89 11.41
N LEU A 13 41.95 -29.31 10.63
CA LEU A 13 42.10 -27.86 10.49
C LEU A 13 41.90 -27.27 9.07
N PRO A 14 41.31 -27.95 8.06
CA PRO A 14 40.81 -27.24 6.88
C PRO A 14 39.28 -27.15 6.80
N PHE A 15 38.51 -27.80 7.69
CA PHE A 15 37.04 -27.82 7.59
C PHE A 15 36.33 -26.63 8.25
N PHE A 16 37.06 -25.75 8.94
CA PHE A 16 36.52 -24.61 9.69
C PHE A 16 36.78 -23.24 9.03
N VAL A 17 37.05 -23.21 7.71
CA VAL A 17 37.27 -21.96 6.95
C VAL A 17 36.18 -21.73 5.88
N ILE A 18 35.06 -22.44 5.98
CA ILE A 18 33.82 -22.06 5.28
C ILE A 18 32.85 -21.50 6.33
N THR A 19 33.35 -20.59 7.17
CA THR A 19 32.51 -19.66 7.91
C THR A 19 31.90 -18.70 6.90
N THR A 20 30.76 -19.11 6.34
CA THR A 20 29.57 -18.27 6.25
C THR A 20 29.87 -16.79 5.98
N PHE A 21 30.05 -16.43 4.70
CA PHE A 21 29.74 -15.08 4.24
C PHE A 21 28.23 -14.88 4.38
N ILE A 22 27.74 -14.72 5.61
CA ILE A 22 26.45 -14.07 5.85
C ILE A 22 26.73 -12.62 5.49
N GLN A 23 26.47 -12.25 4.24
CA GLN A 23 26.24 -10.86 3.91
C GLN A 23 25.04 -10.44 4.75
N LEU A 24 25.30 -9.82 5.90
CA LEU A 24 24.33 -9.02 6.60
C LEU A 24 24.02 -7.88 5.60
N SER A 25 23.05 -8.10 4.72
CA SER A 25 22.49 -7.02 3.91
C SER A 25 21.80 -6.10 4.91
N VAL A 26 22.52 -5.08 5.38
CA VAL A 26 21.89 -3.97 6.09
C VAL A 26 20.79 -3.50 5.15
N ALA A 27 19.53 -3.62 5.59
CA ALA A 27 18.40 -3.20 4.77
C ALA A 27 18.64 -1.75 4.36
N GLN A 28 18.91 -1.53 3.08
CA GLN A 28 19.19 -0.22 2.57
C GLN A 28 17.91 0.60 2.67
N GLU A 29 18.01 1.77 3.30
CA GLU A 29 16.90 2.70 3.45
C GLU A 29 16.39 3.11 2.07
N CYS A 30 15.06 3.12 1.94
CA CYS A 30 14.42 3.52 0.71
C CYS A 30 14.05 5.00 0.73
N LYS A 31 14.20 5.65 -0.42
CA LYS A 31 13.76 7.02 -0.68
C LYS A 31 12.79 7.04 -1.84
N PHE A 32 11.87 7.98 -1.79
CA PHE A 32 10.86 8.21 -2.81
C PHE A 32 11.03 9.65 -3.28
N PRO A 33 11.96 9.91 -4.22
CA PRO A 33 12.48 11.26 -4.50
C PRO A 33 11.39 12.27 -4.85
N GLU A 34 10.37 11.84 -5.60
CA GLU A 34 9.25 12.72 -5.98
C GLU A 34 8.39 13.10 -4.78
N SER A 35 8.25 12.21 -3.79
CA SER A 35 7.51 12.48 -2.56
C SER A 35 8.20 13.48 -1.61
N GLU A 36 9.53 13.63 -1.74
CA GLU A 36 10.31 14.62 -0.99
C GLU A 36 10.06 16.04 -1.50
N ILE A 37 9.69 16.18 -2.78
CA ILE A 37 9.32 17.46 -3.40
C ILE A 37 7.86 17.78 -3.07
N GLU A 38 6.96 16.83 -3.31
CA GLU A 38 5.53 16.98 -3.05
C GLU A 38 4.96 15.67 -2.50
N PRO A 39 4.25 15.69 -1.35
CA PRO A 39 3.63 14.48 -0.82
C PRO A 39 2.70 13.83 -1.83
N PHE A 40 2.77 12.51 -1.96
CA PHE A 40 1.85 11.77 -2.84
C PHE A 40 0.42 11.84 -2.32
N PHE A 41 -0.33 12.79 -2.88
CA PHE A 41 -1.74 13.03 -2.59
C PHE A 41 -2.56 12.98 -3.89
N PHE A 42 -3.54 12.10 -3.95
CA PHE A 42 -4.37 11.92 -5.14
C PHE A 42 -5.86 11.99 -4.82
N ASP A 43 -6.64 12.58 -5.72
CA ASP A 43 -8.09 12.68 -5.62
C ASP A 43 -8.74 11.86 -6.74
N ILE A 44 -9.49 10.82 -6.36
CA ILE A 44 -10.08 9.85 -7.28
C ILE A 44 -11.56 9.60 -7.00
N LYS A 45 -12.25 9.05 -7.99
CA LYS A 45 -13.65 8.65 -7.86
C LYS A 45 -13.78 7.27 -7.19
N ALA A 46 -14.86 7.05 -6.45
CA ALA A 46 -15.14 5.74 -5.84
C ALA A 46 -15.41 4.63 -6.89
N ASP A 47 -15.92 5.01 -8.06
CA ASP A 47 -16.19 4.14 -9.22
C ASP A 47 -15.00 4.05 -10.18
N LEU A 48 -13.78 4.33 -9.71
CA LEU A 48 -12.56 4.21 -10.51
C LEU A 48 -12.49 2.80 -11.16
N PRO A 49 -12.28 2.71 -12.49
CA PRO A 49 -12.15 1.43 -13.17
C PRO A 49 -10.99 0.60 -12.59
N PRO A 50 -11.07 -0.73 -12.60
CA PRO A 50 -9.91 -1.60 -12.33
C PRO A 50 -8.75 -1.27 -13.27
N ASP A 51 -7.53 -1.55 -12.79
CA ASP A 51 -6.25 -1.31 -13.46
C ASP A 51 -5.97 0.16 -13.80
N SER A 52 -6.64 1.09 -13.11
CA SER A 52 -6.32 2.52 -13.21
C SER A 52 -5.04 2.82 -12.44
N VAL A 53 -4.14 3.59 -13.07
CA VAL A 53 -2.90 4.05 -12.45
C VAL A 53 -3.21 5.20 -11.48
N ILE A 54 -2.84 5.01 -10.21
CA ILE A 54 -2.95 6.03 -9.15
C ILE A 54 -1.69 6.90 -9.15
N VAL A 55 -0.52 6.26 -9.21
CA VAL A 55 0.79 6.90 -9.32
C VAL A 55 1.71 6.03 -10.18
N ASP A 56 2.59 6.68 -10.93
CA ASP A 56 3.71 6.09 -11.67
C ASP A 56 4.96 6.90 -11.29
N THR A 57 5.89 6.30 -10.57
CA THR A 57 6.99 7.00 -9.91
C THR A 57 8.19 6.07 -9.66
N ALA A 58 9.20 6.54 -8.92
CA ALA A 58 10.43 5.83 -8.66
C ALA A 58 10.75 5.67 -7.16
N VAL A 59 11.49 4.60 -6.85
CA VAL A 59 12.14 4.36 -5.56
C VAL A 59 13.67 4.28 -5.73
N ASP A 60 14.40 4.79 -4.74
CA ASP A 60 15.85 4.64 -4.60
C ASP A 60 16.13 3.80 -3.33
N PRO A 61 16.98 2.76 -3.38
CA PRO A 61 17.73 2.28 -4.54
C PRO A 61 16.84 1.56 -5.58
N PRO A 62 17.27 1.48 -6.85
CA PRO A 62 16.45 0.95 -7.94
C PRO A 62 16.17 -0.56 -7.88
N ASP A 63 16.88 -1.30 -7.03
CA ASP A 63 16.69 -2.72 -6.73
C ASP A 63 15.86 -2.95 -5.45
N ALA A 64 15.28 -1.89 -4.88
CA ALA A 64 14.48 -1.98 -3.68
C ALA A 64 13.24 -2.86 -3.86
N GLN A 65 12.97 -3.72 -2.87
CA GLN A 65 11.81 -4.60 -2.88
C GLN A 65 10.60 -3.89 -2.25
N LEU A 66 9.66 -3.49 -3.10
CA LEU A 66 8.41 -2.86 -2.70
C LEU A 66 7.26 -3.87 -2.58
N ARG A 67 6.47 -3.73 -1.51
CA ARG A 67 5.21 -4.46 -1.33
C ARG A 67 4.17 -3.59 -0.65
N LEU A 68 2.94 -3.59 -1.15
CA LEU A 68 1.83 -2.95 -0.46
C LEU A 68 1.47 -3.77 0.79
N VAL A 69 1.34 -3.10 1.93
CA VAL A 69 1.10 -3.77 3.22
C VAL A 69 -0.31 -3.55 3.67
N ASN A 70 -0.76 -2.32 3.56
CA ASN A 70 -1.97 -1.89 4.23
C ASN A 70 -2.48 -0.59 3.61
N VAL A 71 -3.80 -0.55 3.38
CA VAL A 71 -4.52 0.65 2.97
C VAL A 71 -5.69 0.83 3.91
N ARG A 72 -5.66 1.88 4.74
CA ARG A 72 -6.68 2.13 5.78
C ARG A 72 -7.42 3.43 5.57
N SER A 73 -8.67 3.44 6.00
CA SER A 73 -9.46 4.64 6.22
C SER A 73 -9.66 4.89 7.72
N ASN A 74 -9.68 6.17 8.09
CA ASN A 74 -10.02 6.58 9.45
C ASN A 74 -11.54 6.62 9.70
N ASN A 75 -12.34 6.96 8.69
CA ASN A 75 -13.79 7.08 8.81
C ASN A 75 -14.55 5.81 8.37
N LEU A 76 -13.87 4.86 7.73
CA LEU A 76 -14.37 3.53 7.36
C LEU A 76 -13.40 2.44 7.85
N PRO A 77 -13.14 2.32 9.17
CA PRO A 77 -12.10 1.43 9.71
C PRO A 77 -12.42 -0.07 9.55
N GLU A 78 -13.69 -0.41 9.31
CA GLU A 78 -14.15 -1.80 9.12
C GLU A 78 -13.92 -2.32 7.69
N ILE A 79 -13.58 -1.44 6.74
CA ILE A 79 -13.37 -1.80 5.34
C ILE A 79 -11.86 -1.92 5.08
N ASP A 80 -11.40 -3.12 4.73
CA ASP A 80 -10.03 -3.33 4.25
C ASP A 80 -9.94 -2.97 2.76
N TYR A 81 -9.19 -1.90 2.47
CA TYR A 81 -8.95 -1.44 1.10
C TYR A 81 -7.66 -2.03 0.52
N THR A 82 -6.86 -2.78 1.27
CA THR A 82 -5.54 -3.26 0.85
C THR A 82 -5.63 -4.09 -0.44
N GLU A 83 -6.62 -4.97 -0.52
CA GLU A 83 -6.88 -5.82 -1.68
C GLU A 83 -7.38 -5.07 -2.93
N LYS A 84 -7.71 -3.77 -2.77
CA LYS A 84 -8.19 -2.91 -3.86
C LYS A 84 -7.07 -2.20 -4.59
N PHE A 85 -5.83 -2.38 -4.16
CA PHE A 85 -4.66 -1.80 -4.77
C PHE A 85 -3.58 -2.85 -4.98
N ASP A 86 -2.67 -2.56 -5.90
CA ASP A 86 -1.50 -3.38 -6.15
C ASP A 86 -0.30 -2.51 -6.53
N ILE A 87 0.90 -3.04 -6.34
CA ILE A 87 2.15 -2.40 -6.74
C ILE A 87 2.77 -3.20 -7.88
N GLU A 88 2.90 -2.57 -9.04
CA GLU A 88 3.65 -3.12 -10.17
C GLU A 88 5.05 -2.52 -10.18
N GLN A 89 6.06 -3.31 -9.85
CA GLN A 89 7.46 -2.91 -10.01
C GLN A 89 7.90 -3.06 -11.47
N ARG A 90 8.63 -2.07 -11.95
CA ARG A 90 9.20 -1.97 -13.30
C ARG A 90 10.72 -1.83 -13.21
N ALA A 91 11.38 -1.85 -14.36
CA ALA A 91 12.84 -1.77 -14.41
C ALA A 91 13.36 -0.45 -13.80
N ARG A 92 14.53 -0.53 -13.15
CA ARG A 92 15.29 0.64 -12.63
C ARG A 92 14.54 1.43 -11.55
N GLY A 93 13.93 0.75 -10.59
CA GLY A 93 13.25 1.39 -9.45
C GLY A 93 11.93 2.06 -9.77
N GLN A 94 11.46 1.99 -11.02
CA GLN A 94 10.15 2.50 -11.41
C GLN A 94 9.07 1.59 -10.83
N PHE A 95 7.96 2.15 -10.37
CA PHE A 95 6.81 1.38 -9.92
C PHE A 95 5.51 2.16 -10.11
N MET A 96 4.43 1.43 -10.22
CA MET A 96 3.08 2.00 -10.23
C MET A 96 2.25 1.46 -9.07
N VAL A 97 1.32 2.29 -8.61
CA VAL A 97 0.18 1.81 -7.82
C VAL A 97 -1.05 1.76 -8.70
N LEU A 98 -1.68 0.59 -8.76
CA LEU A 98 -2.85 0.32 -9.57
C LEU A 98 -4.07 0.09 -8.70
N SER A 99 -5.26 0.49 -9.15
CA SER A 99 -6.51 0.00 -8.60
C SER A 99 -6.77 -1.44 -9.09
N ARG A 100 -7.29 -2.32 -8.23
CA ARG A 100 -7.70 -3.70 -8.61
C ARG A 100 -9.20 -3.91 -8.54
N GLY A 101 -9.94 -2.95 -8.00
CA GLY A 101 -11.38 -3.03 -7.91
C GLY A 101 -12.00 -1.71 -7.46
N THR A 102 -13.33 -1.71 -7.42
CA THR A 102 -14.11 -0.54 -7.03
C THR A 102 -13.85 -0.18 -5.56
N LEU A 103 -13.57 1.09 -5.30
CA LEU A 103 -13.29 1.64 -3.97
C LEU A 103 -14.59 2.04 -3.27
N GLN A 104 -15.54 1.09 -3.24
CA GLN A 104 -16.93 1.35 -2.85
C GLN A 104 -16.99 2.07 -1.51
N LEU A 105 -17.64 3.23 -1.53
CA LEU A 105 -18.11 3.90 -0.32
C LEU A 105 -19.51 3.37 0.02
N PRO A 106 -19.95 3.48 1.28
CA PRO A 106 -21.28 3.02 1.66
C PRO A 106 -22.36 3.66 0.77
N ARG A 107 -23.30 2.83 0.31
CA ARG A 107 -24.37 3.25 -0.62
C ARG A 107 -25.32 4.24 0.05
N TYR A 108 -25.98 5.07 -0.76
CA TYR A 108 -27.05 5.92 -0.27
C TYR A 108 -28.20 5.11 0.35
N PRO A 109 -28.81 5.57 1.46
CA PRO A 109 -28.43 6.76 2.24
C PRO A 109 -27.22 6.49 3.13
N SER A 110 -26.18 7.31 2.99
CA SER A 110 -24.94 7.25 3.78
C SER A 110 -24.48 8.67 4.09
N SER A 111 -23.97 8.87 5.31
CA SER A 111 -23.30 10.12 5.71
C SER A 111 -21.88 10.25 5.16
N PHE A 112 -21.31 9.17 4.60
CA PHE A 112 -19.97 9.13 4.04
C PHE A 112 -20.02 9.34 2.52
N ASN A 113 -19.70 10.57 2.09
CA ASN A 113 -19.53 10.92 0.68
C ASN A 113 -18.06 10.91 0.24
N GLU A 114 -17.13 10.83 1.19
CA GLU A 114 -15.70 10.73 0.94
C GLU A 114 -14.97 9.96 2.03
N THR A 115 -13.78 9.46 1.70
CA THR A 115 -12.83 8.84 2.63
C THR A 115 -11.41 9.19 2.22
N TYR A 116 -10.50 9.23 3.19
CA TYR A 116 -9.07 9.27 2.95
C TYR A 116 -8.50 7.88 3.17
N LEU A 117 -7.72 7.40 2.20
CA LEU A 117 -7.00 6.14 2.25
C LEU A 117 -5.52 6.44 2.48
N TYR A 118 -4.96 5.87 3.53
CA TYR A 118 -3.55 5.99 3.87
C TYR A 118 -2.86 4.67 3.52
N MET A 119 -1.97 4.72 2.52
CA MET A 119 -1.24 3.55 2.04
C MET A 119 0.11 3.44 2.70
N THR A 120 0.42 2.26 3.22
CA THR A 120 1.73 1.90 3.75
C THR A 120 2.36 0.84 2.86
N VAL A 121 3.60 1.08 2.46
CA VAL A 121 4.41 0.13 1.68
C VAL A 121 5.55 -0.40 2.53
N LEU A 122 5.90 -1.67 2.36
CA LEU A 122 7.19 -2.19 2.79
C LEU A 122 8.18 -1.93 1.67
N CYS A 123 9.31 -1.35 2.02
CA CYS A 123 10.47 -1.22 1.15
C CYS A 123 11.68 -1.81 1.87
N ASN A 124 12.33 -2.82 1.28
CA ASN A 124 13.45 -3.54 1.91
C ASN A 124 13.17 -3.96 3.36
N ASN A 125 11.95 -4.47 3.62
CA ASN A 125 11.44 -4.86 4.95
C ASN A 125 11.24 -3.74 5.97
N GLN A 126 11.28 -2.47 5.55
CA GLN A 126 10.93 -1.30 6.38
C GLN A 126 9.62 -0.68 5.90
N ALA A 127 8.75 -0.26 6.83
CA ALA A 127 7.43 0.26 6.51
C ALA A 127 7.44 1.78 6.33
N TYR A 128 6.85 2.26 5.23
CA TYR A 128 6.78 3.67 4.87
C TYR A 128 5.33 4.09 4.60
N PRO A 129 4.80 5.12 5.28
CA PRO A 129 3.56 5.75 4.87
C PRO A 129 3.82 6.57 3.60
N LEU A 130 3.30 6.12 2.46
CA LEU A 130 3.74 6.63 1.16
C LEU A 130 2.68 7.52 0.49
N ILE A 131 1.42 7.07 0.44
CA ILE A 131 0.39 7.71 -0.39
C ILE A 131 -0.85 8.01 0.45
N THR A 132 -1.40 9.21 0.26
CA THR A 132 -2.75 9.56 0.71
C THR A 132 -3.67 9.69 -0.50
N VAL A 133 -4.80 8.98 -0.49
CA VAL A 133 -5.79 9.06 -1.57
C VAL A 133 -7.13 9.49 -1.01
N ARG A 134 -7.66 10.61 -1.52
CA ARG A 134 -9.04 11.02 -1.27
C ARG A 134 -9.94 10.35 -2.29
N VAL A 135 -10.85 9.50 -1.81
CA VAL A 135 -11.87 8.85 -2.63
C VAL A 135 -13.20 9.56 -2.41
N ARG A 136 -13.86 9.98 -3.49
CA ARG A 136 -15.16 10.67 -3.44
C ARG A 136 -16.24 9.93 -4.19
N ASN A 137 -17.44 9.87 -3.60
CA ASN A 137 -18.65 9.52 -4.31
C ASN A 137 -19.12 10.75 -5.11
N PHE A 138 -19.38 10.55 -6.40
CA PHE A 138 -20.12 11.53 -7.18
C PHE A 138 -21.61 11.27 -7.00
N ASN A 139 -22.41 12.33 -7.08
CA ASN A 139 -23.86 12.25 -6.89
C ASN A 139 -24.48 11.32 -7.94
N SER A 140 -24.68 10.05 -7.57
CA SER A 140 -25.20 8.99 -8.41
C SER A 140 -26.63 8.59 -8.04
N PHE A 141 -27.23 9.24 -7.04
CA PHE A 141 -28.56 8.91 -6.54
C PHE A 141 -29.53 10.07 -6.74
N SER A 142 -30.58 9.84 -7.52
CA SER A 142 -31.68 10.79 -7.63
C SER A 142 -32.46 10.87 -6.31
N PRO A 143 -32.90 12.07 -5.90
CA PRO A 143 -33.80 12.22 -4.76
C PRO A 143 -35.04 11.32 -4.92
N LYS A 144 -35.52 10.76 -3.82
CA LYS A 144 -36.79 10.04 -3.76
C LYS A 144 -37.77 10.81 -2.88
N PHE A 145 -38.96 11.06 -3.42
CA PHE A 145 -40.06 11.61 -2.66
C PHE A 145 -40.62 10.51 -1.74
N TYR A 146 -40.58 10.75 -0.43
CA TYR A 146 -41.23 9.88 0.55
C TYR A 146 -42.70 10.24 0.67
N ASN A 147 -43.61 9.27 0.70
CA ASN A 147 -45.04 9.49 0.95
C ASN A 147 -45.74 10.37 -0.10
N GLU A 148 -45.42 10.18 -1.38
CA GLU A 148 -46.16 10.79 -2.49
C GLU A 148 -47.50 10.07 -2.73
N PRO A 149 -48.63 10.79 -2.95
CA PRO A 149 -48.77 12.24 -3.00
C PRO A 149 -48.78 12.90 -1.61
N TYR A 150 -48.24 14.12 -1.54
CA TYR A 150 -48.21 14.91 -0.31
C TYR A 150 -49.53 15.64 -0.07
N GLU A 151 -50.10 15.49 1.12
CA GLU A 151 -51.25 16.28 1.58
C GLU A 151 -50.78 17.37 2.56
N VAL A 152 -51.23 18.60 2.32
CA VAL A 152 -50.99 19.74 3.21
C VAL A 152 -52.35 20.32 3.61
N VAL A 153 -52.66 20.29 4.91
CA VAL A 153 -53.88 20.91 5.44
C VAL A 153 -53.57 22.38 5.75
N LEU A 154 -54.25 23.29 5.06
CA LEU A 154 -54.14 24.72 5.31
C LEU A 154 -55.19 25.17 6.35
N PRO A 155 -54.82 25.91 7.40
CA PRO A 155 -55.79 26.45 8.35
C PRO A 155 -56.60 27.60 7.71
N GLY A 156 -57.92 27.43 7.60
CA GLY A 156 -58.86 28.55 7.39
C GLY A 156 -59.46 28.75 6.00
N VAL A 157 -59.75 27.68 5.25
CA VAL A 157 -60.74 27.73 4.14
C VAL A 157 -62.03 27.07 4.60
#